data_AF-A0A1Y4LDL6-F1
#
_entry.id   AF-A0A1Y4LDL6-F1
#
_cell.length_a   1.000
_cell.length_b   1.000
_cell.length_c   1.000
_cell.angle_alpha   90.00
_cell.angle_beta   90.00
_cell.angle_gamma   90.00
#
_symmetry.space_group_name_H-M   'P 1'
#
loop_
_entity.id
_entity.type
_entity.pdbx_description
1 polymer ?
#
loop_
_entity_poly.entity_id
_entity_poly.type
_entity_poly.pdbx_seq_one_letter_code
_entity_poly.pdbx_strand_id
1 'polypeptide(L)'
;MHEGERNMSTFEQQIDAVRAYFKEHKAERYPFENPYLREKEEYIQSLYYRMLCALVRYPDEPDDMQVLYIRRLMAGAQAEHTFQDYMKMALDLDTDDINEFISAFHEDELRFYFCVDGLVLLSAVQAHEKAYALLSELIELLGITKDELRYLSAIAAAIVTQSSQAFDSAKALATRFTKNLSFYPYIRGFYSGLITDTSAERHIYSADGGKVSLNQYGPYTAKQVVIENISCVLDQDIEFAGCEEVIIRNCILKGNEYHFEFLRVGKVIIENCEISDFSNRFAYLVDTNNLFVQKNRFENCGCCSDSDIRGGVFLIGDNNALKEIRFTENEFLNCYVARTEHKYNYWATGIILGYNSYHIEKISVLNNRFYGCECRNNGSYAAVYIYASANETVEEDNICTGSVTQIFD
;
A
#
# COMPACT_ATOMS: atom_id res chain seq x y z
N MET A 1 34.29 39.38 26.58
CA MET A 1 33.91 39.16 25.17
C MET A 1 34.52 37.89 24.59
N HIS A 2 35.78 37.52 24.88
CA HIS A 2 36.43 36.33 24.29
C HIS A 2 35.93 34.93 24.73
N GLU A 3 35.26 34.76 25.87
CA GLU A 3 34.70 33.44 26.26
C GLU A 3 33.35 33.13 25.60
N GLY A 4 32.55 34.16 25.29
CA GLY A 4 31.26 33.99 24.60
C GLY A 4 31.42 33.58 23.13
N GLU A 5 32.40 34.16 22.43
CA GLU A 5 32.73 33.79 21.04
C GLU A 5 33.34 32.39 20.93
N ARG A 6 34.15 31.97 21.91
CA ARG A 6 34.72 30.61 21.95
C ARG A 6 33.66 29.53 22.14
N ASN A 7 32.70 29.75 23.05
CA ASN A 7 31.62 28.80 23.31
C ASN A 7 30.61 28.71 22.15
N MET A 8 30.34 29.82 21.46
CA MET A 8 29.54 29.79 20.22
C MET A 8 30.23 28.98 19.11
N SER A 9 31.53 29.19 18.90
CA SER A 9 32.33 28.43 17.93
C SER A 9 32.35 26.92 18.20
N THR A 10 32.34 26.50 19.47
CA THR A 10 32.33 25.06 19.81
C THR A 10 30.95 24.43 19.61
N PHE A 11 29.89 25.18 19.92
CA PHE A 11 28.52 24.73 19.67
C PHE A 11 28.21 24.62 18.17
N GLU A 12 28.62 25.61 17.36
CA GLU A 12 28.45 25.57 15.91
C GLU A 12 29.16 24.35 15.28
N GLN A 13 30.40 24.06 15.69
CA GLN A 13 31.13 22.87 15.25
C GLN A 13 30.44 21.55 15.64
N GLN A 14 29.86 21.49 16.84
CA GLN A 14 29.11 20.31 17.28
C GLN A 14 27.81 20.15 16.48
N ILE A 15 27.09 21.24 16.22
CA ILE A 15 25.88 21.22 15.39
C ILE A 15 26.22 20.86 13.94
N ASP A 16 27.32 21.34 13.37
CA ASP A 16 27.76 20.97 12.04
C ASP A 16 28.15 19.51 11.94
N ALA A 17 28.80 18.94 12.97
CA ALA A 17 29.06 17.51 13.04
C ALA A 17 27.76 16.68 13.08
N VAL A 18 26.74 17.15 13.83
CA VAL A 18 25.41 16.52 13.85
C VAL A 18 24.71 16.64 12.49
N ARG A 19 24.82 17.79 11.81
CA ARG A 19 24.26 17.98 10.45
C ARG A 19 24.96 17.12 9.42
N ALA A 20 26.29 16.97 9.51
CA ALA A 20 27.06 16.06 8.66
C ALA A 20 26.64 14.60 8.89
N TYR A 21 26.49 14.18 10.15
CA TYR A 21 25.95 12.87 10.51
C TYR A 21 24.57 12.62 9.88
N PHE A 22 23.63 13.57 10.00
CA PHE A 22 22.32 13.45 9.36
C PHE A 22 22.42 13.37 7.84
N LYS A 23 23.33 14.12 7.22
CA LYS A 23 23.53 14.11 5.76
C LYS A 23 24.04 12.75 5.28
N GLU A 24 24.94 12.12 6.01
CA GLU A 24 25.47 10.79 5.70
C GLU A 24 24.42 9.68 5.86
N HIS A 25 23.64 9.70 6.95
CA HIS A 25 22.69 8.62 7.26
C HIS A 25 21.30 8.80 6.64
N LYS A 26 21.04 9.94 5.98
CA LYS A 26 19.74 10.23 5.32
C LYS A 26 19.46 9.31 4.13
N ALA A 27 20.50 8.80 3.47
CA ALA A 27 20.34 7.88 2.34
C ALA A 27 19.88 6.50 2.81
N GLU A 28 20.53 5.98 3.85
CA GLU A 28 20.24 4.66 4.44
C GLU A 28 18.89 4.61 5.14
N ARG A 29 18.44 5.72 5.75
CA ARG A 29 17.12 5.78 6.40
C ARG A 29 15.95 5.88 5.42
N TYR A 30 16.18 6.42 4.23
CA TYR A 30 15.14 6.66 3.23
C TYR A 30 15.61 6.21 1.83
N PRO A 31 15.90 4.91 1.66
CA PRO A 31 16.33 4.38 0.37
C PRO A 31 15.16 4.38 -0.64
N PHE A 32 15.50 4.51 -1.92
CA PHE A 32 14.55 4.27 -3.01
C PHE A 32 14.67 2.81 -3.43
N GLU A 33 13.77 1.97 -2.91
CA GLU A 33 13.73 0.54 -3.21
C GLU A 33 13.22 0.31 -4.63
N ASN A 34 14.10 0.36 -5.64
CA ASN A 34 13.75 0.00 -7.01
C ASN A 34 14.01 -1.51 -7.21
N PRO A 35 12.97 -2.39 -7.19
CA PRO A 35 13.17 -3.84 -7.27
C PRO A 35 13.76 -4.25 -8.62
N TYR A 36 13.38 -3.55 -9.70
CA TYR A 36 13.85 -3.82 -11.05
C TYR A 36 15.36 -3.64 -11.18
N LEU A 37 15.94 -2.65 -10.49
CA LEU A 37 17.38 -2.43 -10.49
C LEU A 37 18.09 -3.40 -9.54
N ARG A 38 17.52 -3.64 -8.35
CA ARG A 38 18.07 -4.53 -7.33
C ARG A 38 18.23 -5.97 -7.82
N GLU A 39 17.28 -6.46 -8.62
CA GLU A 39 17.30 -7.83 -9.15
C GLU A 39 18.29 -8.04 -10.30
N LYS A 40 18.88 -6.97 -10.84
CA LYS A 40 19.91 -7.10 -11.86
C LYS A 40 21.25 -7.51 -11.25
N GLU A 41 22.05 -8.16 -12.08
CA GLU A 41 23.44 -8.43 -11.76
C GLU A 41 24.23 -7.13 -11.54
N GLU A 42 25.28 -7.25 -10.72
CA GLU A 42 26.17 -6.16 -10.30
C GLU A 42 26.66 -5.32 -11.49
N TYR A 43 26.98 -5.97 -12.60
CA TYR A 43 27.46 -5.32 -13.82
C TYR A 43 26.46 -4.30 -14.38
N ILE A 44 25.19 -4.69 -14.49
CA ILE A 44 24.12 -3.83 -15.01
C ILE A 44 23.84 -2.68 -14.05
N GLN A 45 23.85 -2.94 -12.74
CA GLN A 45 23.74 -1.88 -11.73
C GLN A 45 24.91 -0.89 -11.84
N SER A 46 26.13 -1.38 -12.06
CA SER A 46 27.32 -0.57 -12.23
C SER A 46 27.21 0.36 -13.44
N LEU A 47 26.79 -0.16 -14.60
CA LEU A 47 26.54 0.66 -15.79
C LEU A 47 25.51 1.77 -15.53
N TYR A 48 24.42 1.44 -14.82
CA TYR A 48 23.38 2.40 -14.45
C TYR A 48 23.94 3.56 -13.62
N TYR A 49 24.67 3.25 -12.54
CA TYR A 49 25.21 4.26 -11.63
C TYR A 49 26.34 5.07 -12.25
N ARG A 50 27.20 4.45 -13.08
CA ARG A 50 28.23 5.16 -13.84
C ARG A 50 27.62 6.21 -14.76
N MET A 51 26.55 5.87 -15.49
CA MET A 51 25.85 6.82 -16.36
C MET A 51 25.17 7.95 -15.59
N LEU A 52 24.51 7.67 -14.46
CA LEU A 52 23.93 8.72 -13.63
C LEU A 52 25.01 9.65 -13.04
N CYS A 53 26.14 9.09 -12.61
CA CYS A 53 27.28 9.86 -12.11
C CYS A 53 27.89 10.75 -13.20
N ALA A 54 28.02 10.23 -14.42
CA ALA A 54 28.49 11.00 -15.58
C ALA A 54 27.55 12.17 -15.89
N LEU A 55 26.23 11.91 -15.80
CA LEU A 55 25.21 12.93 -16.06
C LEU A 55 25.29 14.10 -15.08
N VAL A 56 25.41 13.83 -13.77
CA VAL A 56 25.43 14.88 -12.75
C VAL A 56 26.77 15.60 -12.65
N ARG A 57 27.85 14.97 -13.12
CA ARG A 57 29.20 15.57 -13.18
C ARG A 57 29.40 16.48 -14.39
N TYR A 58 28.55 16.38 -15.40
CA TYR A 58 28.70 17.16 -16.62
C TYR A 58 27.79 18.40 -16.57
N PRO A 59 28.31 19.63 -16.65
CA PRO A 59 29.72 20.02 -16.84
C PRO A 59 30.52 20.26 -15.54
N ASP A 60 29.85 20.30 -14.38
CA ASP A 60 30.41 20.73 -13.11
C ASP A 60 30.25 19.64 -12.03
N GLU A 61 30.91 19.80 -10.89
CA GLU A 61 30.77 18.86 -9.77
C GLU A 61 29.32 18.78 -9.28
N PRO A 62 28.84 17.57 -8.89
CA PRO A 62 27.46 17.37 -8.50
C PRO A 62 27.12 18.09 -7.20
N ASP A 63 25.89 18.62 -7.12
CA ASP A 63 25.37 19.23 -5.90
C ASP A 63 25.05 18.18 -4.82
N ASP A 64 25.04 18.62 -3.57
CA ASP A 64 24.67 17.82 -2.39
C ASP A 64 23.34 17.06 -2.55
N MET A 65 22.34 17.67 -3.20
CA MET A 65 21.04 17.05 -3.43
C MET A 65 21.10 15.94 -4.49
N GLN A 66 21.90 16.14 -5.54
CA GLN A 66 22.13 15.13 -6.57
C GLN A 66 22.90 13.93 -5.98
N VAL A 67 23.95 14.20 -5.21
CA VAL A 67 24.71 13.18 -4.47
C VAL A 67 23.79 12.39 -3.54
N LEU A 68 22.95 13.08 -2.76
CA LEU A 68 22.01 12.43 -1.85
C LEU A 68 21.01 11.54 -2.59
N TYR A 69 20.49 12.01 -3.73
CA TYR A 69 19.54 11.24 -4.53
C TYR A 69 20.16 9.94 -5.06
N ILE A 70 21.35 10.01 -5.66
CA ILE A 70 22.06 8.81 -6.15
C ILE A 70 22.35 7.84 -5.00
N ARG A 71 22.81 8.34 -3.84
CA ARG A 71 23.03 7.50 -2.66
C ARG A 71 21.77 6.78 -2.19
N ARG A 72 20.59 7.40 -2.29
CA ARG A 72 19.31 6.74 -1.96
C ARG A 72 18.95 5.63 -2.94
N LEU A 73 19.21 5.82 -4.23
CA LEU A 73 19.06 4.76 -5.24
C LEU A 73 20.01 3.60 -4.95
N MET A 74 21.28 3.89 -4.67
CA MET A 74 22.30 2.90 -4.34
C MET A 74 21.96 2.09 -3.09
N ALA A 75 21.52 2.77 -2.02
CA ALA A 75 21.11 2.11 -0.78
C ALA A 75 19.90 1.18 -1.00
N GLY A 76 18.94 1.58 -1.84
CA GLY A 76 17.76 0.77 -2.13
C GLY A 76 18.01 -0.44 -3.04
N ALA A 77 18.95 -0.33 -3.98
CA ALA A 77 19.36 -1.46 -4.82
C ALA A 77 20.45 -2.33 -4.19
N GLN A 78 21.01 -1.90 -3.05
CA GLN A 78 22.15 -2.56 -2.38
C GLN A 78 23.40 -2.59 -3.26
N ALA A 79 23.72 -1.45 -3.88
CA ALA A 79 24.87 -1.31 -4.76
C ALA A 79 26.18 -1.72 -4.05
N GLU A 80 27.06 -2.37 -4.80
CA GLU A 80 28.31 -2.93 -4.25
C GLU A 80 29.34 -1.85 -3.92
N HIS A 81 29.45 -0.84 -4.76
CA HIS A 81 30.46 0.21 -4.60
C HIS A 81 29.91 1.46 -3.95
N THR A 82 30.82 2.32 -3.46
CA THR A 82 30.42 3.61 -2.91
C THR A 82 30.15 4.62 -4.02
N PHE A 83 29.44 5.71 -3.68
CA PHE A 83 29.21 6.81 -4.63
C PHE A 83 30.52 7.36 -5.21
N GLN A 84 31.59 7.42 -4.41
CA GLN A 84 32.89 7.93 -4.87
C GLN A 84 33.56 7.00 -5.88
N ASP A 85 33.37 5.69 -5.72
CA ASP A 85 33.89 4.72 -6.67
C ASP A 85 33.17 4.87 -8.03
N TYR A 86 31.83 4.98 -8.04
CA TYR A 86 31.08 5.21 -9.28
C TYR A 86 31.40 6.56 -9.93
N MET A 87 31.62 7.63 -9.14
CA MET A 87 32.06 8.92 -9.65
C MET A 87 33.44 8.86 -10.31
N LYS A 88 34.33 7.98 -9.81
CA LYS A 88 35.63 7.73 -10.43
C LYS A 88 35.47 6.92 -11.71
N MET A 89 34.66 5.86 -11.69
CA MET A 89 34.36 5.05 -12.87
C MET A 89 33.66 5.85 -13.98
N ALA A 90 32.92 6.90 -13.61
CA ALA A 90 32.27 7.82 -14.56
C ALA A 90 33.27 8.75 -15.27
N LEU A 91 34.44 9.03 -14.68
CA LEU A 91 35.49 9.84 -15.33
C LEU A 91 36.18 9.10 -16.47
N ASP A 92 36.26 7.79 -16.35
CA ASP A 92 36.97 6.91 -17.28
C ASP A 92 36.02 6.36 -18.36
N LEU A 93 34.79 6.89 -18.45
CA LEU A 93 33.83 6.47 -19.46
C LEU A 93 34.29 6.76 -20.87
N ASP A 94 34.23 5.75 -21.72
CA ASP A 94 34.48 5.86 -23.14
C ASP A 94 33.26 5.48 -23.99
N THR A 95 33.45 5.42 -25.30
CA THR A 95 32.38 5.07 -26.24
C THR A 95 31.94 3.62 -26.14
N ASP A 96 32.83 2.72 -25.73
CA ASP A 96 32.51 1.30 -25.59
C ASP A 96 31.60 1.10 -24.37
N ASP A 97 31.88 1.77 -23.26
CA ASP A 97 30.99 1.79 -22.08
C ASP A 97 29.58 2.30 -22.42
N ILE A 98 29.47 3.34 -23.26
CA ILE A 98 28.18 3.87 -23.71
C ILE A 98 27.45 2.85 -24.59
N ASN A 99 28.16 2.18 -25.50
CA ASN A 99 27.58 1.15 -26.36
C ASN A 99 27.08 -0.06 -25.55
N GLU A 100 27.80 -0.45 -24.51
CA GLU A 100 27.40 -1.51 -23.59
C GLU A 100 26.16 -1.12 -22.80
N PHE A 101 26.12 0.11 -22.28
CA PHE A 101 24.92 0.65 -21.64
C PHE A 101 23.72 0.65 -22.59
N ILE A 102 23.85 1.14 -23.81
CA ILE A 102 22.75 1.13 -24.78
C ILE A 102 22.30 -0.32 -25.06
N SER A 103 23.26 -1.23 -25.30
CA SER A 103 22.97 -2.63 -25.61
C SER A 103 22.23 -3.35 -24.48
N ALA A 104 22.59 -3.03 -23.22
CA ALA A 104 21.97 -3.62 -22.04
C ALA A 104 20.57 -3.04 -21.74
N PHE A 105 20.35 -1.75 -22.01
CA PHE A 105 19.14 -1.06 -21.55
C PHE A 105 18.10 -0.79 -22.66
N HIS A 106 18.47 -0.83 -23.95
CA HIS A 106 17.55 -0.49 -25.05
C HIS A 106 16.27 -1.33 -25.05
N GLU A 107 16.32 -2.61 -24.72
CA GLU A 107 15.13 -3.48 -24.66
C GLU A 107 14.64 -3.73 -23.22
N ASP A 108 15.29 -3.14 -22.22
CA ASP A 108 14.97 -3.34 -20.81
C ASP A 108 14.07 -2.22 -20.28
N GLU A 109 13.13 -2.53 -19.40
CA GLU A 109 12.26 -1.54 -18.75
C GLU A 109 13.07 -0.53 -17.91
N LEU A 110 14.28 -0.89 -17.46
CA LEU A 110 15.19 -0.02 -16.74
C LEU A 110 15.56 1.27 -17.48
N ARG A 111 15.47 1.33 -18.82
CA ARG A 111 15.67 2.59 -19.56
C ARG A 111 14.68 3.68 -19.14
N PHE A 112 13.45 3.29 -18.78
CA PHE A 112 12.42 4.22 -18.36
C PHE A 112 12.70 4.78 -16.96
N TYR A 113 13.18 3.92 -16.04
CA TYR A 113 13.62 4.34 -14.71
C TYR A 113 14.86 5.25 -14.80
N PHE A 114 15.83 4.90 -15.66
CA PHE A 114 17.00 5.74 -15.92
C PHE A 114 16.62 7.14 -16.39
N CYS A 115 15.67 7.22 -17.33
CA CYS A 115 15.15 8.49 -17.82
C CYS A 115 14.52 9.32 -16.71
N VAL A 116 13.69 8.72 -15.84
CA VAL A 116 13.07 9.43 -14.71
C VAL A 116 14.12 9.89 -13.70
N ASP A 117 15.06 9.02 -13.31
CA ASP A 117 16.13 9.35 -12.37
C ASP A 117 16.98 10.51 -12.91
N GLY A 118 17.36 10.47 -14.20
CA GLY A 118 18.09 11.54 -14.86
C GLY A 118 17.34 12.87 -14.85
N LEU A 119 16.04 12.86 -15.16
CA LEU A 119 15.20 14.06 -15.14
C LEU A 119 15.04 14.64 -13.73
N VAL A 120 14.88 13.79 -12.72
CA VAL A 120 14.82 14.22 -11.30
C VAL A 120 16.15 14.81 -10.85
N LEU A 121 17.28 14.18 -11.21
CA LEU A 121 18.62 14.67 -10.87
C LEU A 121 18.93 16.03 -11.48
N LEU A 122 18.55 16.24 -12.74
CA LEU A 122 18.82 17.52 -13.42
C LEU A 122 17.86 18.64 -13.01
N SER A 123 16.69 18.31 -12.48
CA SER A 123 15.74 19.29 -11.96
C SER A 123 15.99 19.69 -10.50
N ALA A 124 16.85 18.95 -9.77
CA ALA A 124 17.21 19.26 -8.39
C ALA A 124 18.12 20.51 -8.26
N VAL A 125 18.72 20.97 -9.35
CA VAL A 125 19.68 22.09 -9.39
C VAL A 125 19.32 23.08 -10.48
N GLN A 126 19.95 24.26 -10.46
CA GLN A 126 19.84 25.19 -11.59
C GLN A 126 20.45 24.52 -12.83
N ALA A 127 19.59 24.17 -13.78
CA ALA A 127 19.90 23.35 -14.93
C ALA A 127 21.09 23.87 -15.76
N HIS A 128 22.05 22.99 -16.03
CA HIS A 128 23.06 23.21 -17.06
C HIS A 128 22.55 22.65 -18.40
N GLU A 129 22.43 23.50 -19.41
CA GLU A 129 21.96 23.12 -20.77
C GLU A 129 22.73 21.91 -21.34
N LYS A 130 24.02 21.81 -21.02
CA LYS A 130 24.90 20.71 -21.43
C LYS A 130 24.51 19.35 -20.83
N ALA A 131 24.08 19.31 -19.56
CA ALA A 131 23.66 18.08 -18.90
C ALA A 131 22.35 17.56 -19.51
N TYR A 132 21.43 18.48 -19.80
CA TYR A 132 20.18 18.15 -20.50
C TYR A 132 20.41 17.67 -21.92
N ALA A 133 21.37 18.25 -22.64
CA ALA A 133 21.77 17.77 -23.96
C ALA A 133 22.26 16.32 -23.90
N LEU A 134 23.18 16.00 -22.97
CA LEU A 134 23.67 14.64 -22.75
C LEU A 134 22.53 13.66 -22.42
N LEU A 135 21.63 14.03 -21.49
CA LEU A 135 20.48 13.19 -21.17
C LEU A 135 19.58 12.98 -22.39
N SER A 136 19.34 14.01 -23.21
CA SER A 136 18.51 13.90 -24.41
C SER A 136 19.11 12.95 -25.45
N GLU A 137 20.43 12.99 -25.63
CA GLU A 137 21.15 12.08 -26.53
C GLU A 137 21.07 10.63 -26.03
N LEU A 138 21.25 10.41 -24.72
CA LEU A 138 21.10 9.08 -24.12
C LEU A 138 19.66 8.55 -24.25
N ILE A 139 18.65 9.38 -24.01
CA ILE A 139 17.23 9.01 -24.15
C ILE A 139 16.92 8.60 -25.60
N GLU A 140 17.44 9.33 -26.58
CA GLU A 140 17.29 8.99 -28.00
C GLU A 140 17.95 7.64 -28.32
N LEU A 141 19.18 7.42 -27.84
CA LEU A 141 19.93 6.19 -28.04
C LEU A 141 19.31 4.97 -27.34
N LEU A 142 18.61 5.17 -26.21
CA LEU A 142 17.84 4.13 -25.52
C LEU A 142 16.51 3.78 -26.23
N GLY A 143 16.20 4.46 -27.33
CA GLY A 143 14.98 4.21 -28.12
C GLY A 143 13.70 4.70 -27.44
N ILE A 144 13.80 5.64 -26.48
CA ILE A 144 12.64 6.20 -25.80
C ILE A 144 11.95 7.18 -26.75
N THR A 145 10.71 6.88 -27.10
CA THR A 145 9.92 7.69 -28.02
C THR A 145 9.46 9.00 -27.39
N LYS A 146 9.05 9.95 -28.22
CA LYS A 146 8.52 11.24 -27.77
C LYS A 146 7.33 11.11 -26.81
N ASP A 147 6.43 10.16 -27.07
CA ASP A 147 5.24 9.96 -26.23
C ASP A 147 5.60 9.36 -24.87
N GLU A 148 6.55 8.41 -24.85
CA GLU A 148 7.11 7.86 -23.62
C GLU A 148 7.86 8.93 -22.83
N LEU A 149 8.70 9.73 -23.48
CA LEU A 149 9.40 10.84 -22.84
C LEU A 149 8.41 11.85 -22.24
N ARG A 150 7.30 12.14 -22.91
CA ARG A 150 6.25 13.03 -22.37
C ARG A 150 5.66 12.47 -21.09
N TYR A 151 5.37 11.17 -21.05
CA TYR A 151 4.91 10.48 -19.85
C TYR A 151 5.96 10.53 -18.73
N LEU A 152 7.20 10.12 -19.00
CA LEU A 152 8.28 10.04 -18.01
C LEU A 152 8.64 11.44 -17.45
N SER A 153 8.60 12.47 -18.29
CA SER A 153 8.78 13.86 -17.86
C SER A 153 7.68 14.33 -16.92
N ALA A 154 6.42 13.95 -17.17
CA ALA A 154 5.32 14.26 -16.27
C ALA A 154 5.44 13.53 -14.93
N ILE A 155 5.91 12.27 -14.94
CA ILE A 155 6.21 11.49 -13.72
C ILE A 155 7.34 12.17 -12.93
N ALA A 156 8.46 12.50 -13.56
CA ALA A 156 9.59 13.18 -12.92
C ALA A 156 9.16 14.52 -12.31
N ALA A 157 8.37 15.31 -13.04
CA ALA A 157 7.81 16.56 -12.52
C ALA A 157 6.92 16.33 -11.29
N ALA A 158 6.08 15.29 -11.28
CA ALA A 158 5.26 14.95 -10.14
C ALA A 158 6.09 14.54 -8.91
N ILE A 159 7.18 13.79 -9.11
CA ILE A 159 8.12 13.38 -8.05
C ILE A 159 8.81 14.61 -7.44
N VAL A 160 9.35 15.49 -8.28
CA VAL A 160 10.08 16.69 -7.84
C VAL A 160 9.16 17.66 -7.10
N THR A 161 7.93 17.83 -7.59
CA THR A 161 6.93 18.71 -6.97
C THR A 161 6.15 18.05 -5.83
N GLN A 162 6.34 16.75 -5.61
CA GLN A 162 5.59 15.92 -4.66
C GLN A 162 4.07 16.11 -4.79
N SER A 163 3.57 16.14 -6.02
CA SER A 163 2.17 16.44 -6.31
C SER A 163 1.40 15.20 -6.78
N SER A 164 0.45 14.75 -5.95
CA SER A 164 -0.44 13.64 -6.31
C SER A 164 -1.26 13.93 -7.57
N GLN A 165 -1.75 15.16 -7.70
CA GLN A 165 -2.52 15.59 -8.87
C GLN A 165 -1.67 15.58 -10.15
N ALA A 166 -0.39 15.98 -10.06
CA ALA A 166 0.52 15.91 -11.19
C ALA A 166 0.77 14.45 -11.59
N PHE A 167 0.91 13.55 -10.60
CA PHE A 167 1.08 12.12 -10.87
C PHE A 167 -0.16 11.50 -11.53
N ASP A 168 -1.37 11.84 -11.06
CA ASP A 168 -2.62 11.40 -11.69
C ASP A 168 -2.74 11.89 -13.14
N SER A 169 -2.34 13.14 -13.39
CA SER A 169 -2.30 13.70 -14.74
C SER A 169 -1.27 12.99 -15.62
N ALA A 170 -0.13 12.59 -15.06
CA ALA A 170 0.90 11.84 -15.77
C ALA A 170 0.40 10.45 -16.18
N LYS A 171 -0.36 9.74 -15.33
CA LYS A 171 -0.94 8.41 -15.66
C LYS A 171 -1.77 8.41 -16.94
N ALA A 172 -2.48 9.50 -17.24
CA ALA A 172 -3.26 9.65 -18.47
C ALA A 172 -2.41 9.71 -19.76
N LEU A 173 -1.09 9.89 -19.63
CA LEU A 173 -0.13 9.94 -20.75
C LEU A 173 0.57 8.60 -20.99
N ALA A 174 0.30 7.57 -20.17
CA ALA A 174 0.97 6.28 -20.25
C ALA A 174 0.79 5.63 -21.64
N THR A 175 1.86 5.02 -22.14
CA THR A 175 1.87 4.31 -23.42
C THR A 175 1.71 2.80 -23.19
N ARG A 176 1.58 2.03 -24.27
CA ARG A 176 1.53 0.56 -24.18
C ARG A 176 2.75 -0.07 -23.50
N PHE A 177 3.91 0.59 -23.56
CA PHE A 177 5.17 0.11 -23.00
C PHE A 177 5.43 0.64 -21.58
N THR A 178 4.78 1.74 -21.18
CA THR A 178 5.00 2.34 -19.86
C THR A 178 3.85 2.11 -18.87
N LYS A 179 2.67 1.68 -19.34
CA LYS A 179 1.47 1.50 -18.50
C LYS A 179 1.62 0.49 -17.35
N ASN A 180 2.58 -0.42 -17.43
CA ASN A 180 2.81 -1.46 -16.42
C ASN A 180 3.99 -1.12 -15.50
N LEU A 181 4.66 0.02 -15.68
CA LEU A 181 5.74 0.45 -14.81
C LEU A 181 5.20 0.83 -13.44
N SER A 182 5.91 0.43 -12.38
CA SER A 182 5.58 0.83 -11.01
C SER A 182 6.56 1.88 -10.52
N PHE A 183 6.07 3.11 -10.31
CA PHE A 183 6.82 4.19 -9.68
C PHE A 183 6.60 4.28 -8.17
N TYR A 184 6.00 3.25 -7.55
CA TYR A 184 5.71 3.23 -6.11
C TYR A 184 6.88 3.68 -5.21
N PRO A 185 8.13 3.22 -5.42
CA PRO A 185 9.26 3.62 -4.58
C PRO A 185 9.53 5.12 -4.58
N TYR A 186 9.22 5.80 -5.69
CA TYR A 186 9.44 7.22 -5.90
C TYR A 186 8.32 8.09 -5.31
N ILE A 187 7.09 7.55 -5.27
CA ILE A 187 5.89 8.32 -4.94
C ILE A 187 5.30 7.98 -3.56
N ARG A 188 5.68 6.86 -2.94
CA ARG A 188 5.16 6.39 -1.63
C ARG A 188 5.25 7.41 -0.50
N GLY A 189 6.14 8.40 -0.62
CA GLY A 189 6.32 9.45 0.38
C GLY A 189 5.33 10.61 0.29
N PHE A 190 4.57 10.75 -0.80
CA PHE A 190 3.65 11.88 -1.00
C PHE A 190 2.32 11.51 -1.67
N TYR A 191 2.26 10.40 -2.39
CA TYR A 191 1.10 10.05 -3.19
C TYR A 191 -0.01 9.39 -2.37
N SER A 192 -1.25 9.74 -2.73
CA SER A 192 -2.47 9.15 -2.18
C SER A 192 -3.43 8.80 -3.32
N GLY A 193 -3.71 7.51 -3.50
CA GLY A 193 -4.56 6.97 -4.56
C GLY A 193 -4.09 5.60 -5.07
N LEU A 194 -4.38 5.31 -6.34
CA LEU A 194 -4.01 4.06 -7.00
C LEU A 194 -2.55 4.11 -7.50
N ILE A 195 -1.67 3.34 -6.84
CA ILE A 195 -0.23 3.26 -7.10
C ILE A 195 0.15 2.12 -8.05
N THR A 196 -0.61 1.04 -8.06
CA THR A 196 -0.49 -0.07 -9.02
C THR A 196 -1.86 -0.32 -9.65
N ASP A 197 -1.95 -0.37 -10.99
CA ASP A 197 -3.18 -0.66 -11.73
C ASP A 197 -2.93 -1.64 -12.88
N THR A 198 -2.84 -2.93 -12.55
CA THR A 198 -2.67 -4.00 -13.52
C THR A 198 -3.73 -5.07 -13.33
N SER A 199 -3.82 -6.02 -14.27
CA SER A 199 -4.69 -7.19 -14.09
C SER A 199 -4.20 -8.15 -13.01
N ALA A 200 -2.91 -8.12 -12.69
CA ALA A 200 -2.32 -8.94 -11.63
C ALA A 200 -2.55 -8.31 -10.26
N GLU A 201 -2.39 -7.00 -10.14
CA GLU A 201 -2.44 -6.29 -8.86
C GLU A 201 -3.08 -4.91 -9.02
N ARG A 202 -3.97 -4.57 -8.10
CA ARG A 202 -4.34 -3.18 -7.78
C ARG A 202 -3.94 -2.84 -6.37
N HIS A 203 -3.18 -1.76 -6.20
CA HIS A 203 -2.76 -1.28 -4.89
C HIS A 203 -3.17 0.18 -4.72
N ILE A 204 -4.04 0.42 -3.75
CA ILE A 204 -4.51 1.74 -3.32
C ILE A 204 -3.83 2.06 -2.01
N TYR A 205 -3.18 3.21 -1.96
CA TYR A 205 -2.32 3.60 -0.85
C TYR A 205 -2.44 5.10 -0.57
N SER A 206 -2.22 5.51 0.68
CA SER A 206 -1.97 6.91 1.01
C SER A 206 -0.72 7.06 1.86
N ALA A 207 0.15 8.01 1.50
CA ALA A 207 1.40 8.25 2.22
C ALA A 207 1.20 8.71 3.66
N ASP A 208 0.10 9.41 3.94
CA ASP A 208 -0.18 10.09 5.21
C ASP A 208 -1.41 9.54 5.95
N GLY A 209 -2.00 8.42 5.50
CA GLY A 209 -3.27 7.95 6.06
C GLY A 209 -4.47 8.80 5.62
N GLY A 210 -4.28 9.62 4.57
CA GLY A 210 -5.23 10.59 4.09
C GLY A 210 -6.52 10.00 3.53
N LYS A 211 -7.48 10.89 3.27
CA LYS A 211 -8.80 10.50 2.76
C LYS A 211 -8.72 10.04 1.31
N VAL A 212 -9.21 8.83 1.03
CA VAL A 212 -9.28 8.24 -0.31
C VAL A 212 -10.69 7.70 -0.55
N SER A 213 -11.29 8.05 -1.70
CA SER A 213 -12.60 7.52 -2.12
C SER A 213 -12.37 6.26 -2.96
N LEU A 214 -12.85 5.12 -2.46
CA LEU A 214 -12.68 3.84 -3.13
C LEU A 214 -13.46 3.77 -4.46
N ASN A 215 -14.61 4.43 -4.56
CA ASN A 215 -15.47 4.42 -5.76
C ASN A 215 -14.76 4.83 -7.06
N GLN A 216 -13.71 5.64 -6.95
CA GLN A 216 -12.95 6.14 -8.09
C GLN A 216 -12.09 5.05 -8.75
N TYR A 217 -11.89 3.92 -8.08
CA TYR A 217 -10.97 2.86 -8.49
C TYR A 217 -11.67 1.53 -8.78
N GLY A 218 -13.00 1.47 -8.73
CA GLY A 218 -13.76 0.31 -9.17
C GLY A 218 -13.75 0.14 -10.71
N PRO A 219 -14.06 -1.05 -11.25
CA PRO A 219 -14.41 -2.28 -10.55
C PRO A 219 -13.17 -3.04 -10.05
N TYR A 220 -13.28 -3.77 -8.92
CA TYR A 220 -12.15 -4.48 -8.32
C TYR A 220 -12.09 -5.95 -8.76
N THR A 221 -11.33 -6.21 -9.83
CA THR A 221 -11.26 -7.52 -10.49
C THR A 221 -9.84 -8.03 -10.76
N ALA A 222 -8.81 -7.31 -10.26
CA ALA A 222 -7.43 -7.79 -10.34
C ALA A 222 -7.25 -9.06 -9.50
N LYS A 223 -6.26 -9.90 -9.85
CA LYS A 223 -5.96 -11.12 -9.08
C LYS A 223 -5.70 -10.80 -7.61
N GLN A 224 -4.91 -9.76 -7.34
CA GLN A 224 -4.69 -9.22 -6.01
C GLN A 224 -5.20 -7.78 -5.92
N VAL A 225 -5.90 -7.46 -4.83
CA VAL A 225 -6.28 -6.08 -4.50
C VAL A 225 -5.79 -5.73 -3.10
N VAL A 226 -5.03 -4.64 -2.99
CA VAL A 226 -4.47 -4.14 -1.73
C VAL A 226 -5.01 -2.74 -1.47
N ILE A 227 -5.62 -2.54 -0.30
CA ILE A 227 -6.05 -1.24 0.21
C ILE A 227 -5.28 -1.00 1.50
N GLU A 228 -4.43 0.02 1.49
CA GLU A 228 -3.46 0.21 2.56
C GLU A 228 -3.32 1.66 3.00
N ASN A 229 -3.28 1.86 4.33
CA ASN A 229 -2.93 3.15 4.93
C ASN A 229 -3.81 4.30 4.42
N ILE A 230 -5.13 4.07 4.33
CA ILE A 230 -6.09 5.11 3.91
C ILE A 230 -7.13 5.38 5.00
N SER A 231 -7.70 6.57 4.97
CA SER A 231 -8.98 6.87 5.61
C SER A 231 -10.09 6.90 4.56
N CYS A 232 -11.18 6.16 4.78
CA CYS A 232 -12.29 6.07 3.83
C CYS A 232 -13.64 6.13 4.55
N VAL A 233 -14.55 6.91 3.98
CA VAL A 233 -15.99 6.83 4.30
C VAL A 233 -16.66 6.24 3.07
N LEU A 234 -17.29 5.09 3.22
CA LEU A 234 -18.04 4.47 2.15
C LEU A 234 -19.31 5.28 1.89
N ASP A 235 -19.55 5.54 0.62
CA ASP A 235 -20.69 6.25 0.04
C ASP A 235 -21.45 5.36 -0.98
N GLN A 236 -21.00 4.13 -1.17
CA GLN A 236 -21.69 3.03 -1.84
C GLN A 236 -21.05 1.69 -1.41
N ASP A 237 -21.68 0.58 -1.76
CA ASP A 237 -21.10 -0.75 -1.56
C ASP A 237 -19.86 -0.95 -2.45
N ILE A 238 -18.85 -1.62 -1.89
CA ILE A 238 -17.57 -1.87 -2.58
C ILE A 238 -17.47 -3.36 -2.89
N GLU A 239 -17.58 -3.70 -4.16
CA GLU A 239 -17.54 -5.09 -4.64
C GLU A 239 -16.15 -5.51 -5.13
N PHE A 240 -15.63 -6.59 -4.58
CA PHE A 240 -14.47 -7.34 -5.08
C PHE A 240 -14.95 -8.65 -5.71
N ALA A 241 -14.64 -8.85 -6.99
CA ALA A 241 -15.17 -9.98 -7.75
C ALA A 241 -14.06 -10.79 -8.44
N GLY A 242 -13.96 -12.08 -8.08
CA GLY A 242 -13.06 -13.03 -8.73
C GLY A 242 -11.57 -12.84 -8.38
N CYS A 243 -11.26 -12.12 -7.29
CA CYS A 243 -9.89 -11.94 -6.82
C CYS A 243 -9.33 -13.25 -6.24
N GLU A 244 -8.05 -13.52 -6.47
CA GLU A 244 -7.32 -14.57 -5.75
C GLU A 244 -7.08 -14.11 -4.29
N GLU A 245 -6.77 -12.83 -4.07
CA GLU A 245 -6.53 -12.26 -2.74
C GLU A 245 -6.97 -10.80 -2.64
N VAL A 246 -7.58 -10.43 -1.50
CA VAL A 246 -7.86 -9.05 -1.12
C VAL A 246 -7.26 -8.75 0.25
N ILE A 247 -6.50 -7.67 0.35
CA ILE A 247 -5.82 -7.23 1.58
C ILE A 247 -6.29 -5.82 1.92
N ILE A 248 -6.85 -5.64 3.10
CA ILE A 248 -7.22 -4.34 3.66
C ILE A 248 -6.42 -4.15 4.94
N ARG A 249 -5.51 -3.18 4.97
CA ARG A 249 -4.61 -3.00 6.12
C ARG A 249 -4.30 -1.57 6.51
N ASN A 250 -4.11 -1.34 7.80
CA ASN A 250 -3.74 -0.03 8.33
C ASN A 250 -4.76 1.07 7.96
N CYS A 251 -6.04 0.72 7.83
CA CYS A 251 -7.07 1.64 7.33
C CYS A 251 -7.97 2.17 8.44
N ILE A 252 -8.52 3.38 8.23
CA ILE A 252 -9.63 3.92 9.03
C ILE A 252 -10.88 3.92 8.13
N LEU A 253 -11.84 3.05 8.41
CA LEU A 253 -13.01 2.79 7.56
C LEU A 253 -14.31 3.13 8.26
N LYS A 254 -15.18 3.88 7.58
CA LYS A 254 -16.54 4.20 8.05
C LYS A 254 -17.58 3.84 7.01
N GLY A 255 -18.58 3.05 7.40
CA GLY A 255 -19.52 2.44 6.44
C GLY A 255 -20.85 3.15 6.26
N ASN A 256 -21.42 3.67 7.35
CA ASN A 256 -22.85 3.98 7.42
C ASN A 256 -23.67 2.75 6.99
N GLU A 257 -24.54 2.87 5.97
CA GLU A 257 -25.37 1.78 5.45
C GLU A 257 -24.67 0.91 4.39
N TYR A 258 -23.47 1.28 3.98
CA TYR A 258 -22.71 0.58 2.94
C TYR A 258 -21.72 -0.42 3.53
N HIS A 259 -21.36 -1.40 2.71
CA HIS A 259 -20.51 -2.51 3.13
C HIS A 259 -19.57 -2.98 2.01
N PHE A 260 -18.65 -3.88 2.37
CA PHE A 260 -17.80 -4.56 1.41
C PHE A 260 -18.42 -5.89 0.95
N GLU A 261 -18.44 -6.13 -0.35
CA GLU A 261 -18.88 -7.39 -0.93
C GLU A 261 -17.68 -8.16 -1.50
N PHE A 262 -17.49 -9.40 -1.05
CA PHE A 262 -16.45 -10.30 -1.52
C PHE A 262 -17.07 -11.48 -2.25
N LEU A 263 -17.00 -11.45 -3.58
CA LEU A 263 -17.66 -12.42 -4.46
C LEU A 263 -16.62 -13.31 -5.16
N ARG A 264 -16.61 -14.60 -4.82
CA ARG A 264 -15.68 -15.59 -5.40
C ARG A 264 -14.22 -15.22 -5.17
N VAL A 265 -13.89 -14.83 -3.92
CA VAL A 265 -12.54 -14.39 -3.53
C VAL A 265 -11.76 -15.53 -2.89
N GLY A 266 -10.54 -15.80 -3.35
CA GLY A 266 -9.72 -16.88 -2.78
C GLY A 266 -9.37 -16.64 -1.30
N LYS A 267 -8.95 -15.43 -0.95
CA LYS A 267 -8.54 -15.08 0.41
C LYS A 267 -8.81 -13.60 0.71
N VAL A 268 -9.36 -13.33 1.87
CA VAL A 268 -9.58 -11.97 2.39
C VAL A 268 -8.78 -11.79 3.67
N ILE A 269 -7.95 -10.74 3.72
CA ILE A 269 -7.16 -10.34 4.89
C ILE A 269 -7.59 -8.93 5.29
N ILE A 270 -7.97 -8.77 6.55
CA ILE A 270 -8.28 -7.47 7.15
C ILE A 270 -7.41 -7.33 8.40
N GLU A 271 -6.48 -6.38 8.40
CA GLU A 271 -5.51 -6.25 9.49
C GLU A 271 -5.25 -4.83 9.95
N ASN A 272 -5.09 -4.64 11.26
CA ASN A 272 -4.69 -3.36 11.85
C ASN A 272 -5.57 -2.17 11.40
N CYS A 273 -6.88 -2.37 11.25
CA CYS A 273 -7.83 -1.34 10.86
C CYS A 273 -8.65 -0.81 12.05
N GLU A 274 -9.03 0.46 11.97
CA GLU A 274 -10.09 1.06 12.78
C GLU A 274 -11.37 1.14 11.93
N ILE A 275 -12.40 0.40 12.32
CA ILE A 275 -13.62 0.21 11.53
C ILE A 275 -14.80 0.67 12.38
N SER A 276 -15.54 1.69 11.94
CA SER A 276 -16.65 2.23 12.73
C SER A 276 -17.93 2.49 11.95
N ASP A 277 -19.04 2.47 12.68
CA ASP A 277 -20.33 3.02 12.26
C ASP A 277 -20.92 2.35 11.00
N PHE A 278 -20.76 1.02 10.87
CA PHE A 278 -21.45 0.23 9.86
C PHE A 278 -22.81 -0.24 10.40
N SER A 279 -23.91 0.30 9.88
CA SER A 279 -25.28 -0.05 10.28
C SER A 279 -25.90 -1.19 9.49
N ASN A 280 -25.26 -1.60 8.40
CA ASN A 280 -25.66 -2.72 7.55
C ASN A 280 -24.47 -3.64 7.29
N ARG A 281 -23.85 -4.15 8.36
CA ARG A 281 -22.66 -5.00 8.40
C ARG A 281 -21.41 -4.38 7.77
N PHE A 282 -20.25 -4.89 8.14
CA PHE A 282 -18.98 -4.48 7.53
C PHE A 282 -18.77 -5.19 6.20
N ALA A 283 -19.03 -6.51 6.14
CA ALA A 283 -18.77 -7.29 4.94
C ALA A 283 -19.79 -8.42 4.69
N TYR A 284 -20.04 -8.66 3.40
CA TYR A 284 -20.79 -9.79 2.88
C TYR A 284 -19.90 -10.64 1.98
N LEU A 285 -19.87 -11.96 2.23
CA LEU A 285 -18.94 -12.88 1.57
C LEU A 285 -19.69 -14.03 0.91
N VAL A 286 -19.39 -14.27 -0.37
CA VAL A 286 -19.97 -15.34 -1.21
C VAL A 286 -18.82 -16.10 -1.88
N ASP A 287 -18.86 -17.43 -1.83
CA ASP A 287 -17.82 -18.30 -2.41
C ASP A 287 -16.38 -17.86 -2.09
N THR A 288 -16.13 -17.46 -0.84
CA THR A 288 -14.80 -17.05 -0.36
C THR A 288 -14.10 -18.21 0.35
N ASN A 289 -12.84 -18.51 0.05
CA ASN A 289 -12.19 -19.69 0.65
C ASN A 289 -11.61 -19.42 2.04
N ASN A 290 -11.04 -18.24 2.28
CA ASN A 290 -10.40 -17.92 3.55
C ASN A 290 -10.72 -16.48 3.99
N LEU A 291 -10.98 -16.29 5.28
CA LEU A 291 -11.19 -14.99 5.90
C LEU A 291 -10.30 -14.85 7.13
N PHE A 292 -9.36 -13.91 7.09
CA PHE A 292 -8.43 -13.61 8.18
C PHE A 292 -8.63 -12.17 8.67
N VAL A 293 -9.08 -12.02 9.90
CA VAL A 293 -9.37 -10.73 10.54
C VAL A 293 -8.51 -10.63 11.79
N GLN A 294 -7.51 -9.74 11.77
CA GLN A 294 -6.52 -9.66 12.84
C GLN A 294 -6.19 -8.23 13.30
N LYS A 295 -6.07 -8.03 14.61
CA LYS A 295 -5.63 -6.75 15.20
C LYS A 295 -6.47 -5.55 14.80
N ASN A 296 -7.75 -5.75 14.51
CA ASN A 296 -8.66 -4.66 14.14
C ASN A 296 -9.47 -4.19 15.35
N ARG A 297 -9.93 -2.93 15.29
CA ARG A 297 -10.90 -2.37 16.22
C ARG A 297 -12.21 -2.06 15.47
N PHE A 298 -13.27 -2.80 15.79
CA PHE A 298 -14.62 -2.56 15.29
C PHE A 298 -15.44 -1.81 16.33
N GLU A 299 -16.07 -0.70 15.97
CA GLU A 299 -16.88 0.11 16.87
C GLU A 299 -18.25 0.45 16.25
N ASN A 300 -19.33 0.14 16.97
CA ASN A 300 -20.71 0.40 16.54
C ASN A 300 -21.06 -0.24 15.19
N CYS A 301 -20.42 -1.37 14.84
CA CYS A 301 -20.71 -2.12 13.63
C CYS A 301 -21.78 -3.18 13.88
N GLY A 302 -22.79 -3.26 13.02
CA GLY A 302 -23.87 -4.21 13.17
C GLY A 302 -24.85 -4.23 12.01
N CYS A 303 -25.91 -5.00 12.16
CA CYS A 303 -26.98 -5.08 11.16
C CYS A 303 -28.35 -5.16 11.84
N CYS A 304 -29.33 -4.48 11.26
CA CYS A 304 -30.73 -4.50 11.67
C CYS A 304 -31.62 -5.07 10.56
N SER A 305 -32.62 -5.90 10.88
CA SER A 305 -33.65 -6.34 9.93
C SER A 305 -35.03 -6.45 10.60
N ASP A 306 -36.11 -6.34 9.83
CA ASP A 306 -37.46 -6.67 10.30
C ASP A 306 -37.76 -8.19 10.26
N SER A 307 -36.93 -8.93 9.53
CA SER A 307 -36.98 -10.38 9.33
C SER A 307 -35.93 -11.12 10.16
N ASP A 308 -35.71 -12.41 9.86
CA ASP A 308 -34.62 -13.18 10.45
C ASP A 308 -33.28 -12.63 9.99
N ILE A 309 -32.35 -12.47 10.92
CA ILE A 309 -31.05 -11.88 10.63
C ILE A 309 -29.92 -12.59 11.36
N ARG A 310 -28.79 -12.69 10.67
CA ARG A 310 -27.54 -13.15 11.25
C ARG A 310 -26.37 -12.40 10.68
N GLY A 311 -25.24 -12.44 11.37
CA GLY A 311 -24.01 -11.81 10.90
C GLY A 311 -24.09 -10.29 11.00
N GLY A 312 -24.01 -9.79 12.23
CA GLY A 312 -24.05 -8.35 12.49
C GLY A 312 -22.90 -7.60 11.82
N VAL A 313 -21.66 -8.09 11.96
CA VAL A 313 -20.47 -7.48 11.33
C VAL A 313 -20.12 -8.16 10.01
N PHE A 314 -20.15 -9.49 9.96
CA PHE A 314 -19.83 -10.30 8.79
C PHE A 314 -20.98 -11.27 8.50
N LEU A 315 -21.47 -11.29 7.26
CA LEU A 315 -22.36 -12.33 6.79
C LEU A 315 -21.67 -13.17 5.71
N ILE A 316 -21.60 -14.47 5.95
CA ILE A 316 -21.24 -15.45 4.93
C ILE A 316 -22.53 -15.95 4.28
N GLY A 317 -22.72 -15.57 3.02
CA GLY A 317 -23.83 -16.01 2.18
C GLY A 317 -23.66 -17.44 1.67
N ASP A 318 -24.10 -17.68 0.44
CA ASP A 318 -23.91 -18.96 -0.24
C ASP A 318 -22.41 -19.18 -0.47
N ASN A 319 -21.86 -20.20 0.18
CA ASN A 319 -20.45 -20.50 0.09
C ASN A 319 -20.22 -21.99 0.21
N ASN A 320 -19.69 -22.59 -0.86
CA ASN A 320 -19.34 -24.01 -0.92
C ASN A 320 -17.84 -24.27 -0.77
N ALA A 321 -17.04 -23.22 -0.57
CA ALA A 321 -15.58 -23.28 -0.66
C ALA A 321 -14.85 -22.77 0.59
N LEU A 322 -15.58 -22.42 1.66
CA LEU A 322 -15.00 -21.83 2.88
C LEU A 322 -14.21 -22.86 3.69
N LYS A 323 -12.89 -22.69 3.70
CA LYS A 323 -11.94 -23.55 4.41
C LYS A 323 -11.68 -23.02 5.80
N GLU A 324 -11.16 -21.80 5.90
CA GLU A 324 -10.70 -21.25 7.17
C GLU A 324 -11.24 -19.86 7.45
N ILE A 325 -11.75 -19.66 8.66
CA ILE A 325 -12.02 -18.35 9.24
C ILE A 325 -11.18 -18.16 10.49
N ARG A 326 -10.48 -17.03 10.57
CA ARG A 326 -9.67 -16.68 11.74
C ARG A 326 -9.94 -15.26 12.20
N PHE A 327 -10.34 -15.14 13.47
CA PHE A 327 -10.40 -13.88 14.21
C PHE A 327 -9.31 -13.90 15.29
N THR A 328 -8.34 -13.00 15.22
CA THR A 328 -7.22 -12.96 16.18
C THR A 328 -6.91 -11.56 16.66
N GLU A 329 -6.82 -11.36 17.98
CA GLU A 329 -6.42 -10.10 18.60
C GLU A 329 -7.28 -8.88 18.19
N ASN A 330 -8.56 -9.09 17.86
CA ASN A 330 -9.47 -7.99 17.52
C ASN A 330 -10.18 -7.45 18.76
N GLU A 331 -10.61 -6.19 18.67
CA GLU A 331 -11.48 -5.55 19.64
C GLU A 331 -12.82 -5.21 18.96
N PHE A 332 -13.92 -5.68 19.53
CA PHE A 332 -15.29 -5.41 19.08
C PHE A 332 -16.02 -4.63 20.17
N LEU A 333 -16.35 -3.37 19.90
CA LEU A 333 -17.01 -2.47 20.84
C LEU A 333 -18.42 -2.12 20.34
N ASN A 334 -19.42 -2.39 21.16
CA ASN A 334 -20.82 -2.06 20.89
C ASN A 334 -21.33 -2.62 19.53
N CYS A 335 -20.71 -3.69 19.04
CA CYS A 335 -21.19 -4.36 17.83
C CYS A 335 -22.54 -5.05 18.09
N TYR A 336 -23.39 -5.13 17.08
CA TYR A 336 -24.75 -5.64 17.30
C TYR A 336 -25.32 -6.42 16.13
N VAL A 337 -26.26 -7.31 16.46
CA VAL A 337 -27.24 -7.84 15.52
C VAL A 337 -28.61 -7.68 16.15
N ALA A 338 -29.55 -7.11 15.40
CA ALA A 338 -30.83 -6.73 15.98
C ALA A 338 -31.98 -6.90 15.00
N ARG A 339 -33.15 -7.25 15.54
CA ARG A 339 -34.40 -7.03 14.81
C ARG A 339 -35.00 -5.68 15.13
N THR A 340 -35.59 -5.03 14.14
CA THR A 340 -36.30 -3.75 14.31
C THR A 340 -37.65 -3.93 15.02
N GLU A 341 -38.24 -5.13 14.93
CA GLU A 341 -39.51 -5.48 15.59
C GLU A 341 -39.41 -6.83 16.32
N HIS A 342 -39.99 -6.90 17.53
CA HIS A 342 -40.11 -8.18 18.24
C HIS A 342 -41.26 -9.02 17.67
N LYS A 343 -40.95 -10.18 17.08
CA LYS A 343 -41.92 -11.20 16.62
C LYS A 343 -41.47 -12.57 17.12
N TYR A 344 -42.37 -13.31 17.79
CA TYR A 344 -42.08 -14.53 18.55
C TYR A 344 -41.39 -15.66 17.74
N ASN A 345 -41.57 -15.70 16.42
CA ASN A 345 -41.01 -16.75 15.54
C ASN A 345 -39.79 -16.31 14.73
N TYR A 346 -39.29 -15.10 14.97
CA TYR A 346 -38.21 -14.53 14.18
C TYR A 346 -37.04 -14.16 15.07
N TRP A 347 -35.83 -14.24 14.53
CA TRP A 347 -34.61 -14.27 15.35
C TRP A 347 -33.47 -13.42 14.78
N ALA A 348 -32.56 -13.03 15.68
CA ALA A 348 -31.30 -12.36 15.40
C ALA A 348 -30.20 -13.15 16.12
N THR A 349 -29.10 -13.46 15.45
CA THR A 349 -27.95 -14.15 16.08
C THR A 349 -26.64 -13.92 15.32
N GLY A 350 -25.50 -14.33 15.88
CA GLY A 350 -24.19 -14.12 15.26
C GLY A 350 -23.83 -12.65 15.16
N ILE A 351 -23.52 -12.02 16.30
CA ILE A 351 -23.21 -10.58 16.38
C ILE A 351 -22.05 -10.20 15.45
N ILE A 352 -21.01 -11.03 15.42
CA ILE A 352 -19.83 -10.81 14.60
C ILE A 352 -19.94 -11.57 13.29
N LEU A 353 -20.27 -12.86 13.33
CA LEU A 353 -20.34 -13.71 12.14
C LEU A 353 -21.66 -14.48 12.10
N GLY A 354 -22.30 -14.48 10.93
CA GLY A 354 -23.40 -15.36 10.61
C GLY A 354 -23.12 -16.13 9.33
N TYR A 355 -23.58 -17.39 9.28
CA TYR A 355 -23.34 -18.29 8.16
C TYR A 355 -24.64 -18.91 7.62
N ASN A 356 -24.80 -18.89 6.28
CA ASN A 356 -25.97 -19.45 5.58
C ASN A 356 -25.77 -20.89 5.06
N SER A 357 -24.54 -21.40 4.92
CA SER A 357 -24.24 -22.68 4.25
C SER A 357 -23.81 -23.78 5.25
N TYR A 358 -23.49 -24.98 4.76
CA TYR A 358 -23.45 -26.21 5.57
C TYR A 358 -22.07 -26.67 6.04
N HIS A 359 -20.96 -26.04 5.63
CA HIS A 359 -19.66 -26.60 5.95
C HIS A 359 -18.51 -25.57 5.95
N ILE A 360 -17.90 -25.36 7.12
CA ILE A 360 -16.60 -24.70 7.31
C ILE A 360 -15.60 -25.78 7.75
N GLU A 361 -14.40 -25.84 7.18
CA GLU A 361 -13.40 -26.81 7.65
C GLU A 361 -12.88 -26.41 9.04
N LYS A 362 -12.48 -25.14 9.21
CA LYS A 362 -11.92 -24.63 10.45
C LYS A 362 -12.35 -23.21 10.77
N ILE A 363 -12.71 -22.98 12.04
CA ILE A 363 -12.90 -21.64 12.59
C ILE A 363 -12.03 -21.46 13.84
N SER A 364 -11.38 -20.31 13.96
CA SER A 364 -10.53 -19.99 15.10
C SER A 364 -10.81 -18.58 15.60
N VAL A 365 -11.11 -18.44 16.89
CA VAL A 365 -11.38 -17.18 17.57
C VAL A 365 -10.43 -17.11 18.76
N LEU A 366 -9.37 -16.31 18.62
CA LEU A 366 -8.22 -16.31 19.53
C LEU A 366 -7.92 -14.90 20.04
N ASN A 367 -7.78 -14.71 21.35
CA ASN A 367 -7.32 -13.45 21.96
C ASN A 367 -8.18 -12.23 21.59
N ASN A 368 -9.47 -12.41 21.29
CA ASN A 368 -10.35 -11.29 20.93
C ASN A 368 -11.00 -10.69 22.18
N ARG A 369 -11.39 -9.42 22.08
CA ARG A 369 -12.10 -8.70 23.13
C ARG A 369 -13.45 -8.23 22.61
N PHE A 370 -14.50 -8.54 23.34
CA PHE A 370 -15.87 -8.16 23.01
C PHE A 370 -16.45 -7.35 24.16
N TYR A 371 -16.78 -6.08 23.90
CA TYR A 371 -17.23 -5.12 24.90
C TYR A 371 -18.58 -4.52 24.51
N GLY A 372 -19.60 -4.70 25.35
CA GLY A 372 -20.90 -4.03 25.16
C GLY A 372 -21.66 -4.47 23.91
N CYS A 373 -21.30 -5.61 23.32
CA CYS A 373 -21.99 -6.13 22.15
C CYS A 373 -23.39 -6.64 22.50
N GLU A 374 -24.34 -6.51 21.57
CA GLU A 374 -25.74 -6.82 21.82
C GLU A 374 -26.36 -7.69 20.72
N CYS A 375 -27.11 -8.70 21.15
CA CYS A 375 -28.03 -9.44 20.30
C CYS A 375 -29.45 -9.08 20.75
N ARG A 376 -30.19 -8.33 19.92
CA ARG A 376 -31.52 -7.79 20.29
C ARG A 376 -32.64 -8.48 19.53
N ASN A 377 -33.74 -8.76 20.22
CA ASN A 377 -34.95 -9.35 19.64
C ASN A 377 -34.70 -10.73 18.99
N ASN A 378 -33.90 -11.58 19.63
CA ASN A 378 -33.43 -12.88 19.14
C ASN A 378 -34.42 -14.06 19.22
N GLY A 379 -35.67 -13.80 19.63
CA GLY A 379 -36.70 -14.84 19.72
C GLY A 379 -36.27 -15.98 20.65
N SER A 380 -36.27 -17.22 20.15
CA SER A 380 -35.85 -18.42 20.88
C SER A 380 -34.39 -18.85 20.64
N TYR A 381 -33.61 -18.11 19.85
CA TYR A 381 -32.24 -18.48 19.50
C TYR A 381 -31.23 -18.00 20.54
N ALA A 382 -30.08 -18.68 20.62
CA ALA A 382 -28.97 -18.25 21.45
C ALA A 382 -28.41 -16.89 20.97
N ALA A 383 -28.10 -16.02 21.92
CA ALA A 383 -27.34 -14.81 21.66
C ALA A 383 -25.85 -15.19 21.66
N VAL A 384 -25.23 -15.22 20.48
CA VAL A 384 -23.82 -15.60 20.31
C VAL A 384 -23.06 -14.62 19.43
N TYR A 385 -21.74 -14.58 19.58
CA TYR A 385 -20.87 -13.79 18.71
C TYR A 385 -20.73 -14.39 17.31
N ILE A 386 -20.66 -15.72 17.22
CA ILE A 386 -20.40 -16.48 16.00
C ILE A 386 -21.49 -17.54 15.85
N TYR A 387 -22.33 -17.39 14.83
CA TYR A 387 -23.32 -18.39 14.43
C TYR A 387 -22.83 -19.13 13.19
N ALA A 388 -22.15 -20.27 13.41
CA ALA A 388 -21.53 -21.05 12.34
C ALA A 388 -21.20 -22.48 12.80
N SER A 389 -21.27 -23.44 11.87
CA SER A 389 -20.84 -24.83 12.08
C SER A 389 -19.53 -25.10 11.36
N ALA A 390 -18.56 -25.70 12.06
CA ALA A 390 -17.25 -26.07 11.52
C ALA A 390 -16.80 -27.46 11.99
N ASN A 391 -15.94 -28.13 11.22
CA ASN A 391 -15.35 -29.41 11.63
C ASN A 391 -14.36 -29.23 12.79
N GLU A 392 -13.59 -28.15 12.75
CA GLU A 392 -12.65 -27.77 13.80
C GLU A 392 -12.97 -26.37 14.30
N THR A 393 -13.28 -26.27 15.59
CA THR A 393 -13.49 -24.99 16.28
C THR A 393 -12.40 -24.81 17.32
N VAL A 394 -11.70 -23.69 17.27
CA VAL A 394 -10.68 -23.30 18.26
C VAL A 394 -11.10 -21.99 18.92
N GLU A 395 -11.21 -22.01 20.24
CA GLU A 395 -11.54 -20.87 21.09
C GLU A 395 -10.50 -20.76 22.20
N GLU A 396 -9.77 -19.64 22.26
CA GLU A 396 -8.71 -19.44 23.26
C GLU A 396 -8.59 -17.97 23.66
N ASP A 397 -8.46 -17.73 24.97
CA ASP A 397 -8.09 -16.43 25.56
C ASP A 397 -8.96 -15.24 25.13
N ASN A 398 -10.24 -15.48 24.81
CA ASN A 398 -11.19 -14.42 24.48
C ASN A 398 -11.81 -13.80 25.74
N ILE A 399 -12.07 -12.49 25.68
CA ILE A 399 -12.71 -11.74 26.77
C ILE A 399 -14.07 -11.24 26.30
N CYS A 400 -15.15 -11.73 26.89
CA CYS A 400 -16.51 -11.26 26.64
C CYS A 400 -17.02 -10.48 27.86
N THR A 401 -17.36 -9.21 27.67
CA THR A 401 -17.94 -8.36 28.72
C THR A 401 -19.25 -7.75 28.22
N GLY A 402 -20.36 -8.08 28.87
CA GLY A 402 -21.69 -7.56 28.51
C GLY A 402 -22.79 -8.57 28.79
N SER A 403 -23.93 -8.40 28.10
CA SER A 403 -25.09 -9.28 28.18
C SER A 403 -24.91 -10.61 27.43
N VAL A 404 -23.94 -10.67 26.51
CA VAL A 404 -23.61 -11.85 25.71
C VAL A 404 -22.23 -12.36 26.13
N THR A 405 -22.16 -13.65 26.46
CA THR A 405 -20.92 -14.29 26.93
C THR A 405 -20.55 -15.54 26.14
N GLN A 406 -21.42 -15.98 25.23
CA GLN A 406 -21.21 -17.20 24.43
C GLN A 406 -20.61 -16.84 23.07
N ILE A 407 -19.50 -17.48 22.71
CA ILE A 407 -18.81 -17.20 21.44
C ILE A 407 -19.48 -17.95 20.29
N PHE A 408 -19.67 -19.26 20.40
CA PHE A 408 -20.24 -20.09 19.33
C PHE A 408 -21.64 -20.61 19.67
N ASP A 409 -22.51 -20.70 18.65
CA ASP A 409 -23.72 -21.56 18.64
C ASP A 409 -23.53 -22.70 17.64
#